data_AF-A7NIU7-F1
#
_entry.id   AF-A7NIU7-F1
#
_cell.length_a   1.000
_cell.length_b   1.000
_cell.length_c   1.000
_cell.angle_alpha   90.00
_cell.angle_beta   90.00
_cell.angle_gamma   90.00
#
_symmetry.space_group_name_H-M   'P 1'
#
loop_
_entity.id
_entity.type
_entity.pdbx_description
1 polymer ?
#
loop_
_entity_poly.entity_id
_entity_poly.type
_entity_poly.pdbx_seq_one_letter_code
_entity_poly.pdbx_strand_id
1 'polypeptide(L)'
;MRIRVKEFPPLFRDRREAGRLLAQRLAAWTDHPDLLVLALPRGGVPIAYEVARALHAPLDIVLVRKLGVPGHAELAMGAIAEGGVRVLNHVVIRELDIPEEIIDHVAREEQRILEQRRRLYRGDRPPPTVEGARVILIDDGLATGMTIMAAIEAVRRGGPAGIMVATPVAAPESVAEIEPLVDEVVALATPEMLYAIGMWYSDFTPTSDAEVCSLLAEALRGYTPGPCSDRALEHGGENAP
;
A
#
# COMPACT_ATOMS: atom_id res chain seq x y z
N MET A 1 -20.83 -36.59 5.20
CA MET A 1 -19.63 -36.53 4.35
C MET A 1 -18.72 -35.44 4.90
N ARG A 2 -17.65 -35.79 5.62
CA ARG A 2 -16.68 -34.80 6.14
C ARG A 2 -15.76 -34.43 4.99
N ILE A 3 -15.84 -33.19 4.50
CA ILE A 3 -14.86 -32.64 3.57
C ILE A 3 -13.53 -32.61 4.33
N ARG A 4 -12.57 -33.47 3.94
CA ARG A 4 -11.19 -33.31 4.38
C ARG A 4 -10.64 -32.13 3.60
N VAL A 5 -10.59 -30.96 4.23
CA VAL A 5 -9.75 -29.87 3.75
C VAL A 5 -8.33 -30.44 3.76
N LYS A 6 -7.68 -30.55 2.61
CA LYS A 6 -6.23 -30.82 2.58
C LYS A 6 -5.59 -29.68 3.36
N GLU A 7 -5.05 -29.97 4.54
CA GLU A 7 -4.20 -29.03 5.28
C GLU A 7 -2.98 -28.78 4.40
N PHE A 8 -3.01 -27.69 3.63
CA PHE A 8 -1.80 -27.17 3.00
C PHE A 8 -0.98 -26.49 4.09
N PRO A 9 0.29 -26.88 4.30
CA PRO A 9 1.12 -26.18 5.27
C PRO A 9 1.21 -24.70 4.86
N PRO A 10 1.17 -23.76 5.81
CA PRO A 10 1.30 -22.34 5.52
C PRO A 10 2.60 -22.08 4.75
N LEU A 11 2.52 -21.23 3.72
CA LEU A 11 3.63 -20.94 2.81
C LEU A 11 4.74 -20.12 3.50
N PHE A 12 4.36 -19.34 4.51
CA PHE A 12 5.25 -18.47 5.27
C PHE A 12 5.16 -18.78 6.77
N ARG A 13 6.26 -18.61 7.48
CA ARG A 13 6.32 -18.68 8.94
C ARG A 13 5.64 -17.48 9.57
N ASP A 14 6.01 -16.28 9.13
CA ASP A 14 5.47 -15.01 9.61
C ASP A 14 5.57 -13.93 8.50
N ARG A 15 5.03 -12.74 8.77
CA ARG A 15 5.10 -11.60 7.85
C ARG A 15 6.54 -11.18 7.50
N ARG A 16 7.51 -11.36 8.42
CA ARG A 16 8.90 -11.00 8.14
C ARG A 16 9.56 -11.97 7.17
N GLU A 17 9.30 -13.26 7.30
CA GLU A 17 9.79 -14.26 6.34
C GLU A 17 9.22 -13.99 4.95
N ALA A 18 7.92 -13.74 4.86
CA ALA A 18 7.27 -13.36 3.60
C ALA A 18 7.91 -12.11 2.99
N GLY A 19 8.23 -11.09 3.80
CA GLY A 19 8.95 -9.89 3.35
C GLY A 19 10.35 -10.18 2.82
N ARG A 20 11.11 -11.09 3.43
CA ARG A 20 12.44 -11.48 2.92
C ARG A 20 12.38 -12.22 1.60
N LEU A 21 11.39 -13.11 1.44
CA LEU A 21 11.17 -13.82 0.17
C LEU A 21 10.71 -12.84 -0.92
N LEU A 22 9.84 -11.89 -0.58
CA LEU A 22 9.39 -10.85 -1.50
C LEU A 22 10.56 -9.94 -1.91
N ALA A 23 11.44 -9.59 -0.98
CA ALA A 23 12.66 -8.84 -1.27
C ALA A 23 13.59 -9.56 -2.26
N GLN A 24 13.77 -10.88 -2.11
CA GLN A 24 14.55 -11.67 -3.07
C GLN A 24 13.95 -11.62 -4.48
N ARG A 25 12.62 -11.68 -4.59
CA ARG A 25 11.92 -11.55 -5.88
C ARG A 25 12.05 -10.16 -6.50
N LEU A 26 12.31 -9.14 -5.69
CA LEU A 26 12.46 -7.74 -6.07
C LEU A 26 13.94 -7.29 -6.17
N ALA A 27 14.91 -8.21 -6.06
CA ALA A 27 16.33 -7.87 -5.96
C ALA A 27 16.87 -7.01 -7.12
N ALA A 28 16.22 -7.05 -8.30
CA ALA A 28 16.55 -6.19 -9.45
C ALA A 28 16.38 -4.68 -9.16
N TRP A 29 15.66 -4.32 -8.10
CA TRP A 29 15.39 -2.93 -7.68
C TRP A 29 16.35 -2.42 -6.60
N THR A 30 17.34 -3.22 -6.19
CA THR A 30 18.31 -2.83 -5.16
C THR A 30 19.09 -1.57 -5.58
N ASP A 31 19.26 -0.62 -4.66
CA ASP A 31 19.96 0.65 -4.87
C ASP A 31 19.38 1.53 -5.99
N HIS A 32 18.12 1.29 -6.40
CA HIS A 32 17.47 2.10 -7.41
C HIS A 32 17.19 3.51 -6.85
N PRO A 33 17.70 4.60 -7.48
CA PRO A 33 17.78 5.93 -6.86
C PRO A 33 16.41 6.54 -6.53
N ASP A 34 15.40 6.27 -7.35
CA ASP A 34 14.06 6.87 -7.20
C ASP A 34 13.05 5.93 -6.52
N LEU A 35 13.51 4.84 -5.89
CA LEU A 35 12.62 3.84 -5.32
C LEU A 35 12.04 4.33 -3.99
N LEU A 36 10.73 4.14 -3.80
CA LEU A 36 10.04 4.41 -2.54
C LEU A 36 9.15 3.21 -2.18
N VAL A 37 9.33 2.65 -1.00
CA VAL A 37 8.50 1.55 -0.51
C VAL A 37 7.41 2.12 0.39
N LEU A 38 6.14 1.88 0.03
CA LEU A 38 4.98 2.29 0.80
C LEU A 38 4.19 1.08 1.29
N ALA A 39 4.03 0.97 2.60
CA ALA A 39 3.26 -0.10 3.22
C ALA A 39 1.81 0.31 3.49
N LEU A 40 0.87 -0.63 3.33
CA LEU A 40 -0.50 -0.49 3.82
C LEU A 40 -0.56 -0.97 5.28
N PRO A 41 -0.89 -0.09 6.23
CA PRO A 41 -0.95 -0.51 7.63
C PRO A 41 -2.18 -1.38 7.92
N ARG A 42 -2.06 -2.37 8.79
CA ARG A 42 -0.88 -2.65 9.63
C ARG A 42 -0.02 -3.79 9.09
N GLY A 43 -0.67 -4.80 8.51
CA GLY A 43 -0.04 -6.04 8.09
C GLY A 43 1.05 -5.86 7.04
N GLY A 44 0.93 -4.89 6.13
CA GLY A 44 1.98 -4.63 5.13
C GLY A 44 3.29 -4.11 5.72
N VAL A 45 3.30 -3.50 6.91
CA VAL A 45 4.48 -2.80 7.44
C VAL A 45 5.65 -3.73 7.76
N PRO A 46 5.48 -4.88 8.46
CA PRO A 46 6.57 -5.82 8.69
C PRO A 46 7.17 -6.41 7.40
N ILE A 47 6.36 -6.59 6.36
CA ILE A 47 6.80 -7.10 5.06
C ILE A 47 7.61 -6.02 4.34
N ALA A 48 7.02 -4.83 4.24
CA ALA A 48 7.64 -3.68 3.60
C ALA A 48 8.95 -3.26 4.25
N TYR A 49 9.07 -3.40 5.57
CA TYR A 49 10.32 -3.18 6.28
C TYR A 49 11.45 -4.10 5.80
N GLU A 50 11.18 -5.41 5.66
CA GLU A 50 12.18 -6.35 5.19
C GLU A 50 12.54 -6.09 3.71
N VAL A 51 11.56 -5.68 2.89
CA VAL A 51 11.78 -5.28 1.48
C VAL A 51 12.62 -4.01 1.39
N ALA A 52 12.22 -2.93 2.04
CA ALA A 52 12.92 -1.65 2.00
C ALA A 52 14.37 -1.77 2.49
N ARG A 53 14.59 -2.53 3.58
CA ARG A 53 15.94 -2.78 4.10
C ARG A 53 16.81 -3.54 3.10
N ALA A 54 16.27 -4.54 2.42
CA ALA A 54 17.02 -5.34 1.45
C ALA A 54 17.31 -4.59 0.14
N LEU A 55 16.41 -3.69 -0.27
CA LEU A 55 16.57 -2.89 -1.49
C LEU A 55 17.32 -1.56 -1.25
N HIS A 56 17.69 -1.26 0.00
CA HIS A 56 18.23 0.04 0.44
C HIS A 56 17.35 1.24 0.07
N ALA A 57 16.04 1.06 0.15
CA ALA A 57 15.06 2.07 -0.22
C ALA A 57 14.41 2.72 1.02
N PRO A 58 13.96 3.98 0.92
CA PRO A 58 13.13 4.60 1.95
C PRO A 58 11.82 3.83 2.13
N LEU A 59 11.43 3.65 3.39
CA LEU A 59 10.15 3.08 3.79
C LEU A 59 9.25 4.15 4.40
N ASP A 60 8.01 4.19 3.95
CA ASP A 60 6.94 4.87 4.65
C ASP A 60 5.62 4.09 4.48
N ILE A 61 4.50 4.69 4.88
CA ILE A 61 3.16 4.11 4.79
C ILE A 61 2.30 4.87 3.79
N VAL A 62 1.22 4.25 3.34
CA VAL A 62 0.12 4.93 2.68
C VAL A 62 -1.14 4.68 3.49
N LEU A 63 -1.74 5.75 4.03
CA LEU A 63 -2.97 5.63 4.78
C LEU A 63 -4.16 5.93 3.87
N VAL A 64 -5.03 4.93 3.75
CA VAL A 64 -6.30 5.03 3.01
C VAL A 64 -7.47 4.59 3.88
N ARG A 65 -8.64 5.17 3.63
CA ARG A 65 -9.91 4.75 4.21
C ARG A 65 -10.94 4.60 3.11
N LYS A 66 -11.66 3.49 3.11
CA LYS A 66 -12.78 3.27 2.20
C LYS A 66 -13.98 4.09 2.68
N LEU A 67 -14.70 4.67 1.74
CA LEU A 67 -16.00 5.28 1.98
C LEU A 67 -17.05 4.21 1.70
N GLY A 68 -17.51 3.55 2.77
CA GLY A 68 -18.54 2.51 2.67
C GLY A 68 -19.91 3.09 2.31
N VAL A 69 -20.73 2.32 1.61
CA VAL A 69 -22.13 2.68 1.38
C VAL A 69 -22.93 2.38 2.66
N PRO A 70 -23.67 3.35 3.23
CA PRO A 70 -24.47 3.10 4.43
C PRO A 70 -25.45 1.93 4.23
N GLY A 71 -25.46 0.99 5.18
CA GLY A 71 -26.28 -0.23 5.10
C GLY A 71 -25.70 -1.36 4.25
N HIS A 72 -24.58 -1.15 3.53
CA HIS A 72 -23.93 -2.14 2.68
C HIS A 72 -22.44 -2.27 3.03
N ALA A 73 -22.13 -3.07 4.05
CA ALA A 73 -20.79 -3.20 4.61
C ALA A 73 -19.71 -3.59 3.58
N GLU A 74 -20.08 -4.36 2.56
CA GLU A 74 -19.16 -4.87 1.54
C GLU A 74 -18.95 -3.91 0.35
N LEU A 75 -19.77 -2.85 0.22
CA LEU A 75 -19.73 -1.95 -0.92
C LEU A 75 -19.08 -0.61 -0.57
N ALA A 76 -18.15 -0.15 -1.40
CA ALA A 76 -17.50 1.14 -1.25
C ALA A 76 -17.93 2.10 -2.38
N MET A 77 -18.43 3.28 -2.00
CA MET A 77 -18.71 4.39 -2.92
C MET A 77 -17.47 5.24 -3.22
N GLY A 78 -16.35 4.98 -2.54
CA GLY A 78 -15.11 5.69 -2.77
C GLY A 78 -14.04 5.36 -1.75
N ALA A 79 -12.99 6.17 -1.75
CA ALA A 79 -11.93 6.14 -0.76
C ALA A 79 -11.34 7.53 -0.55
N ILE A 80 -10.73 7.72 0.61
CA ILE A 80 -9.92 8.90 0.95
C ILE A 80 -8.51 8.47 1.33
N ALA A 81 -7.56 9.35 1.10
CA ALA A 81 -6.18 9.19 1.51
C ALA A 81 -5.63 10.51 2.06
N GLU A 82 -4.40 10.45 2.57
CA GLU A 82 -3.71 11.62 3.11
C GLU A 82 -3.56 12.72 2.06
N GLY A 83 -3.39 13.96 2.52
CA GLY A 83 -3.30 15.12 1.62
C GLY A 83 -4.63 15.57 1.02
N GLY A 84 -5.76 15.09 1.55
CA GLY A 84 -7.10 15.49 1.09
C GLY A 84 -7.54 14.79 -0.20
N VAL A 85 -6.85 13.71 -0.58
CA VAL A 85 -7.21 12.94 -1.76
C VAL A 85 -8.52 12.22 -1.53
N ARG A 86 -9.48 12.42 -2.45
CA ARG A 86 -10.78 11.76 -2.48
C ARG A 86 -11.04 11.15 -3.85
N VAL A 87 -11.40 9.87 -3.83
CA VAL A 87 -11.68 9.02 -4.99
C VAL A 87 -13.10 8.51 -4.87
N LEU A 88 -13.89 8.62 -5.92
CA LEU A 88 -15.30 8.22 -5.91
C LEU A 88 -15.56 7.15 -6.98
N ASN A 89 -16.33 6.13 -6.60
CA ASN A 89 -16.87 5.14 -7.52
C ASN A 89 -18.20 5.67 -8.08
N HIS A 90 -18.11 6.43 -9.17
CA HIS A 90 -19.27 7.03 -9.82
C HIS A 90 -20.26 6.01 -10.41
N VAL A 91 -19.88 4.73 -10.58
CA VAL A 91 -20.82 3.69 -10.98
C VAL A 91 -21.74 3.36 -9.80
N VAL A 92 -21.16 2.98 -8.66
CA VAL A 92 -21.91 2.67 -7.42
C VAL A 92 -22.79 3.85 -6.98
N ILE A 93 -22.23 5.06 -7.00
CA ILE A 93 -22.97 6.27 -6.60
C ILE A 93 -24.20 6.48 -7.47
N ARG A 94 -24.10 6.28 -8.79
CA ARG A 94 -25.22 6.45 -9.73
C ARG A 94 -26.24 5.32 -9.63
N GLU A 95 -25.79 4.07 -9.49
CA GLU A 95 -26.69 2.91 -9.43
C GLU A 95 -27.55 2.91 -8.16
N LEU A 96 -27.00 3.40 -7.05
CA LEU A 96 -27.69 3.45 -5.76
C LEU A 96 -28.28 4.84 -5.44
N ASP A 97 -28.20 5.78 -6.38
CA ASP A 97 -28.67 7.17 -6.24
C ASP A 97 -28.20 7.82 -4.93
N ILE A 98 -26.90 7.67 -4.62
CA ILE A 98 -26.32 8.10 -3.36
C ILE A 98 -26.18 9.63 -3.36
N PRO A 99 -26.83 10.37 -2.43
CA PRO A 99 -26.71 11.81 -2.35
C PRO A 99 -25.29 12.25 -1.97
N GLU A 100 -24.85 13.40 -2.51
CA GLU A 100 -23.52 13.96 -2.21
C GLU A 100 -23.35 14.25 -0.72
N GLU A 101 -24.42 14.64 -0.01
CA GLU A 101 -24.41 14.90 1.41
C GLU A 101 -24.04 13.66 2.24
N ILE A 102 -24.45 12.47 1.78
CA ILE A 102 -24.10 11.19 2.41
C ILE A 102 -22.63 10.88 2.18
N ILE A 103 -22.13 11.10 0.96
CA ILE A 103 -20.71 10.91 0.63
C ILE A 103 -19.84 11.82 1.51
N ASP A 104 -20.21 13.08 1.62
CA ASP A 104 -19.51 14.08 2.44
C ASP A 104 -19.59 13.77 3.94
N HIS A 105 -20.72 13.22 4.41
CA HIS A 105 -20.85 12.79 5.79
C HIS A 105 -19.86 11.66 6.10
N VAL A 106 -19.89 10.57 5.33
CA VAL A 106 -19.00 9.41 5.51
C VAL A 106 -17.53 9.83 5.34
N ALA A 107 -17.21 10.65 4.33
CA ALA A 107 -15.86 11.14 4.12
C ALA A 107 -15.33 11.93 5.32
N ARG A 108 -16.15 12.78 5.96
CA ARG A 108 -15.73 13.53 7.15
C ARG A 108 -15.46 12.62 8.35
N GLU A 109 -16.23 11.57 8.54
CA GLU A 109 -16.00 10.61 9.63
C GLU A 109 -14.70 9.83 9.41
N GLU A 110 -14.54 9.30 8.20
CA GLU A 110 -13.35 8.55 7.82
C GLU A 110 -12.08 9.41 7.84
N GLN A 111 -12.18 10.70 7.48
CA GLN A 111 -11.06 11.64 7.52
C GLN A 111 -10.53 11.84 8.95
N ARG A 112 -11.41 11.85 9.96
CA ARG A 112 -10.98 11.97 11.37
C ARG A 112 -10.17 10.76 11.80
N ILE A 113 -10.61 9.56 11.42
CA ILE A 113 -9.91 8.30 11.73
C ILE A 113 -8.56 8.26 11.01
N LEU A 114 -8.55 8.67 9.74
CA LEU A 114 -7.35 8.77 8.93
C LEU A 114 -6.30 9.69 9.58
N GLU A 115 -6.71 10.89 10.00
CA GLU A 115 -5.84 11.87 10.64
C GLU A 115 -5.32 11.39 12.02
N GLN A 116 -6.14 10.70 12.79
CA GLN A 116 -5.71 10.07 14.05
C GLN A 116 -4.61 9.03 13.81
N ARG A 117 -4.80 8.15 12.81
CA ARG A 117 -3.79 7.14 12.44
C ARG A 117 -2.52 7.76 11.87
N ARG A 118 -2.65 8.82 11.07
CA ARG A 118 -1.49 9.58 10.57
C ARG A 118 -0.66 10.10 11.73
N ARG A 119 -1.28 10.78 12.69
CA ARG A 119 -0.58 11.30 13.87
C ARG A 119 0.06 10.20 14.70
N LEU A 120 -0.60 9.05 14.83
CA LEU A 120 -0.05 7.90 15.55
C LEU A 120 1.25 7.37 14.92
N TYR A 121 1.27 7.20 13.59
CA TYR A 121 2.40 6.57 12.90
C TYR A 121 3.50 7.55 12.47
N ARG A 122 3.14 8.78 12.09
CA ARG A 122 4.08 9.81 11.61
C ARG A 122 4.37 10.92 12.61
N GLY A 123 3.50 11.12 13.61
CA GLY A 123 3.54 12.33 14.41
C GLY A 123 3.38 13.57 13.54
N ASP A 124 4.32 14.50 13.65
CA ASP A 124 4.37 15.73 12.86
C ASP A 124 5.12 15.58 11.54
N ARG A 125 5.67 14.40 11.23
CA ARG A 125 6.36 14.19 9.95
C ARG A 125 5.36 14.30 8.78
N PRO A 126 5.73 15.01 7.71
CA PRO A 126 4.90 15.08 6.52
C PRO A 126 4.84 13.72 5.82
N PRO A 127 3.82 13.48 4.96
CA PRO A 127 3.82 12.35 4.04
C PRO A 127 5.05 12.38 3.11
N PRO A 128 5.49 11.23 2.60
CA PRO A 128 6.61 11.17 1.65
C PRO A 128 6.20 11.80 0.31
N THR A 129 7.15 12.46 -0.34
CA THR A 129 6.96 12.94 -1.72
C THR A 129 6.98 11.75 -2.67
N VAL A 130 5.90 11.57 -3.43
CA VAL A 130 5.79 10.50 -4.44
C VAL A 130 6.04 11.01 -5.87
N GLU A 131 6.11 12.32 -6.08
CA GLU A 131 6.35 12.92 -7.39
C GLU A 131 7.70 12.45 -7.96
N GLY A 132 7.67 11.89 -9.17
CA GLY A 132 8.86 11.32 -9.83
C GLY A 132 9.40 10.03 -9.21
N ALA A 133 8.86 9.55 -8.08
CA ALA A 133 9.30 8.32 -7.43
C ALA A 133 8.73 7.08 -8.13
N ARG A 134 9.47 5.98 -8.07
CA ARG A 134 8.96 4.63 -8.38
C ARG A 134 8.48 3.98 -7.10
N VAL A 135 7.18 3.79 -6.97
CA VAL A 135 6.55 3.37 -5.73
C VAL A 135 6.30 1.87 -5.74
N ILE A 136 6.73 1.16 -4.69
CA ILE A 136 6.29 -0.22 -4.40
C ILE A 136 5.26 -0.17 -3.28
N LEU A 137 4.01 -0.51 -3.59
CA LEU A 137 2.92 -0.65 -2.63
C LEU A 137 2.86 -2.08 -2.08
N ILE A 138 2.88 -2.22 -0.76
CA ILE A 138 2.97 -3.53 -0.09
C ILE A 138 1.84 -3.72 0.93
N ASP A 139 1.19 -4.88 0.87
CA ASP A 139 0.25 -5.38 1.88
C ASP A 139 0.58 -6.84 2.26
N ASP A 140 -0.04 -7.38 3.31
CA ASP A 140 0.19 -8.77 3.74
C ASP A 140 -0.57 -9.83 2.95
N GLY A 141 -1.53 -9.40 2.13
CA GLY A 141 -2.19 -10.23 1.16
C GLY A 141 -3.30 -9.49 0.43
N LEU A 142 -3.60 -9.91 -0.80
CA LEU A 142 -4.65 -9.30 -1.62
C LEU A 142 -5.82 -10.27 -1.77
N ALA A 143 -6.84 -10.12 -0.93
CA ALA A 143 -8.06 -10.92 -1.03
C ALA A 143 -9.07 -10.32 -2.01
N THR A 144 -9.52 -9.09 -1.74
CA THR A 144 -10.43 -8.33 -2.63
C THR A 144 -9.74 -7.15 -3.31
N GLY A 145 -8.48 -6.87 -2.97
CA GLY A 145 -7.71 -5.76 -3.53
C GLY A 145 -8.24 -4.35 -3.21
N MET A 146 -9.40 -4.18 -2.58
CA MET A 146 -10.04 -2.86 -2.48
C MET A 146 -9.18 -1.80 -1.78
N THR A 147 -8.43 -2.18 -0.74
CA THR A 147 -7.56 -1.26 -0.02
C THR A 147 -6.35 -0.86 -0.88
N ILE A 148 -5.75 -1.81 -1.62
CA ILE A 148 -4.61 -1.51 -2.50
C ILE A 148 -5.05 -0.66 -3.70
N MET A 149 -6.24 -0.91 -4.26
CA MET A 149 -6.81 -0.08 -5.33
C MET A 149 -7.01 1.37 -4.88
N ALA A 150 -7.52 1.59 -3.67
CA ALA A 150 -7.61 2.92 -3.08
C ALA A 150 -6.24 3.58 -2.91
N ALA A 151 -5.22 2.81 -2.50
CA ALA A 151 -3.85 3.30 -2.37
C ALA A 151 -3.21 3.65 -3.72
N ILE A 152 -3.42 2.83 -4.75
CA ILE A 152 -2.93 3.08 -6.12
C ILE A 152 -3.45 4.42 -6.63
N GLU A 153 -4.76 4.64 -6.55
CA GLU A 153 -5.36 5.88 -7.02
C GLU A 153 -4.87 7.09 -6.22
N ALA A 154 -4.71 6.94 -4.90
CA ALA A 154 -4.19 8.01 -4.06
C ALA A 154 -2.74 8.40 -4.44
N VAL A 155 -1.88 7.41 -4.61
CA VAL A 155 -0.47 7.60 -4.99
C VAL A 155 -0.37 8.18 -6.39
N ARG A 156 -1.19 7.71 -7.33
CA ARG A 156 -1.19 8.16 -8.73
C ARG A 156 -1.41 9.66 -8.88
N ARG A 157 -2.25 10.27 -8.02
CA ARG A 157 -2.48 11.72 -8.04
C ARG A 157 -1.26 12.56 -7.66
N GLY A 158 -0.29 11.96 -6.97
CA GLY A 158 0.97 12.61 -6.63
C GLY A 158 2.03 12.57 -7.74
N GLY A 159 1.71 12.02 -8.93
CA GLY A 159 2.61 12.02 -10.08
C GLY A 159 3.86 11.12 -9.95
N PRO A 160 3.75 9.86 -9.52
CA PRO A 160 4.90 8.95 -9.48
C PRO A 160 5.39 8.62 -10.90
N ALA A 161 6.66 8.26 -11.02
CA ALA A 161 7.25 7.73 -12.25
C ALA A 161 6.79 6.29 -12.55
N GLY A 162 6.29 5.58 -11.55
CA GLY A 162 5.69 4.26 -11.69
C GLY A 162 5.14 3.72 -10.37
N ILE A 163 4.21 2.79 -10.45
CA ILE A 163 3.60 2.09 -9.32
C ILE A 163 3.73 0.59 -9.57
N MET A 164 4.32 -0.12 -8.61
CA MET A 164 4.32 -1.58 -8.51
C MET A 164 3.53 -1.98 -7.28
N VAL A 165 2.75 -3.04 -7.37
CA VAL A 165 2.15 -3.70 -6.20
C VAL A 165 2.93 -4.97 -5.91
N ALA A 166 3.37 -5.16 -4.67
CA ALA A 166 4.08 -6.37 -4.26
C ALA A 166 3.45 -6.97 -3.00
N THR A 167 3.15 -8.26 -3.02
CA THR A 167 2.48 -8.96 -1.93
C THR A 167 2.95 -10.41 -1.80
N PRO A 168 2.92 -11.03 -0.61
CA PRO A 168 3.21 -12.45 -0.48
C PRO A 168 2.16 -13.34 -1.14
N VAL A 169 0.88 -12.99 -1.04
CA VAL A 169 -0.21 -13.82 -1.58
C VAL A 169 -1.34 -12.96 -2.13
N ALA A 170 -1.93 -13.38 -3.24
CA ALA A 170 -3.04 -12.66 -3.88
C ALA A 170 -4.08 -13.62 -4.47
N ALA A 171 -5.35 -13.23 -4.45
CA ALA A 171 -6.39 -13.89 -5.24
C ALA A 171 -6.15 -13.59 -6.74
N PRO A 172 -6.29 -14.57 -7.64
CA PRO A 172 -6.15 -14.36 -9.09
C PRO A 172 -7.04 -13.22 -9.61
N GLU A 173 -8.26 -13.09 -9.09
CA GLU A 173 -9.20 -12.04 -9.45
C GLU A 173 -8.70 -10.66 -9.02
N SER A 174 -8.14 -10.56 -7.81
CA SER A 174 -7.52 -9.30 -7.36
C SER A 174 -6.34 -8.91 -8.25
N VAL A 175 -5.49 -9.87 -8.64
CA VAL A 175 -4.37 -9.59 -9.55
C VAL A 175 -4.90 -9.06 -10.89
N ALA A 176 -5.88 -9.74 -11.48
CA ALA A 176 -6.46 -9.33 -12.77
C ALA A 176 -7.12 -7.94 -12.72
N GLU A 177 -7.72 -7.56 -11.59
CA GLU A 177 -8.29 -6.21 -11.39
C GLU A 177 -7.21 -5.14 -11.22
N ILE A 178 -6.08 -5.48 -10.58
CA ILE A 178 -5.02 -4.51 -10.26
C ILE A 178 -4.02 -4.33 -11.39
N GLU A 179 -3.67 -5.38 -12.13
CA GLU A 179 -2.72 -5.34 -13.25
C GLU A 179 -2.94 -4.17 -14.22
N PRO A 180 -4.16 -3.87 -14.72
CA PRO A 180 -4.37 -2.74 -15.62
C PRO A 180 -4.20 -1.37 -14.95
N LEU A 181 -4.12 -1.31 -13.62
CA LEU A 181 -4.00 -0.09 -12.83
C LEU A 181 -2.56 0.23 -12.45
N VAL A 182 -1.57 -0.62 -12.70
CA VAL A 182 -0.18 -0.43 -12.24
C VAL A 182 0.82 -0.90 -13.31
N ASP A 183 2.10 -0.61 -13.12
CA ASP A 183 3.14 -1.05 -14.06
C ASP A 183 3.46 -2.54 -13.90
N GLU A 184 3.38 -3.05 -12.67
CA GLU A 184 3.63 -4.46 -12.37
C GLU A 184 2.93 -4.90 -11.08
N VAL A 185 2.45 -6.15 -11.06
CA VAL A 185 2.00 -6.84 -9.86
C VAL A 185 2.93 -8.02 -9.58
N VAL A 186 3.53 -8.05 -8.39
CA VAL A 186 4.42 -9.11 -7.92
C VAL A 186 3.76 -9.84 -6.76
N ALA A 187 3.31 -11.07 -7.00
CA ALA A 187 2.82 -11.97 -5.95
C ALA A 187 3.74 -13.20 -5.83
N LEU A 188 4.10 -13.61 -4.61
CA LEU A 188 4.85 -14.87 -4.42
C LEU A 188 3.97 -16.09 -4.67
N ALA A 189 2.67 -15.99 -4.37
CA ALA A 189 1.68 -17.02 -4.66
C ALA A 189 0.32 -16.45 -5.07
N THR A 190 -0.31 -17.10 -6.05
CA THR A 190 -1.65 -16.77 -6.56
C THR A 190 -2.54 -18.03 -6.57
N PRO A 191 -2.97 -18.52 -5.39
CA PRO A 191 -3.75 -19.74 -5.29
C PRO A 191 -5.15 -19.58 -5.90
N GLU A 192 -5.65 -20.61 -6.59
CA GLU A 192 -7.02 -20.63 -7.12
C GLU A 192 -8.09 -20.42 -6.04
N MET A 193 -7.81 -20.83 -4.80
CA MET A 193 -8.69 -20.60 -3.65
C MET A 193 -7.91 -20.02 -2.47
N LEU A 194 -7.89 -18.69 -2.36
CA LEU A 194 -7.17 -17.97 -1.30
C LEU A 194 -7.83 -18.13 0.08
N TYR A 195 -9.17 -18.16 0.13
CA TYR A 195 -10.05 -18.12 1.31
C TYR A 195 -9.77 -16.98 2.31
N ALA A 196 -8.63 -16.99 2.99
CA ALA A 196 -8.23 -15.98 3.96
C ALA A 196 -6.69 -15.83 3.98
N ILE A 197 -6.22 -14.59 4.06
CA ILE A 197 -4.77 -14.27 4.06
C ILE A 197 -4.03 -15.02 5.17
N GLY A 198 -4.61 -15.10 6.37
CA GLY A 198 -3.96 -15.70 7.53
C GLY A 198 -3.64 -17.19 7.41
N MET A 199 -4.28 -17.94 6.51
CA MET A 199 -3.95 -19.36 6.32
C MET A 199 -2.60 -19.59 5.63
N TRP A 200 -2.05 -18.56 5.00
CA TRP A 200 -0.76 -18.62 4.31
C TRP A 200 0.42 -18.36 5.25
N TYR A 201 0.15 -18.06 6.52
CA TYR A 201 1.13 -17.76 7.55
C TYR A 201 0.98 -18.72 8.74
N SER A 202 2.08 -19.31 9.19
CA SER A 202 2.10 -20.11 10.44
C SER A 202 1.74 -19.25 11.65
N ASP A 203 2.28 -18.03 11.67
CA ASP A 203 1.99 -16.98 12.64
C ASP A 203 1.43 -15.75 11.90
N PHE A 204 0.12 -15.55 12.07
CA PHE A 204 -0.60 -14.38 11.56
C PHE A 204 -1.08 -13.45 12.69
N THR A 205 -0.33 -13.40 13.80
CA THR A 205 -0.63 -12.50 14.92
C THR A 205 -0.86 -11.07 14.41
N PRO A 206 -1.95 -10.38 14.80
CA PRO A 206 -2.21 -9.04 14.31
C PRO A 206 -1.07 -8.07 14.63
N THR A 207 -0.55 -7.39 13.61
CA THR A 207 0.45 -6.34 13.78
C THR A 207 -0.13 -5.21 14.60
N SER A 208 0.56 -4.83 15.68
CA SER A 208 0.14 -3.78 16.59
C SER A 208 0.58 -2.40 16.10
N ASP A 209 -0.08 -1.33 16.57
CA ASP A 209 0.32 0.05 16.22
C ASP A 209 1.73 0.36 16.76
N ALA A 210 2.09 -0.19 17.92
CA ALA A 210 3.43 -0.05 18.49
C ALA A 210 4.50 -0.70 17.61
N GLU A 211 4.20 -1.87 17.04
CA GLU A 211 5.10 -2.54 16.09
C GLU A 211 5.27 -1.71 14.81
N VAL A 212 4.17 -1.17 14.26
CA VAL A 212 4.23 -0.26 13.10
C VAL A 212 5.15 0.94 13.40
N CYS A 213 4.94 1.61 14.53
CA CYS A 213 5.79 2.75 14.91
C CYS A 213 7.26 2.37 15.09
N SER A 214 7.55 1.21 15.70
CA SER A 214 8.92 0.74 15.88
C SER A 214 9.63 0.49 14.55
N LEU A 215 8.97 -0.19 13.62
CA LEU A 215 9.52 -0.52 12.30
C LEU A 215 9.78 0.72 11.45
N LEU A 216 8.84 1.68 11.45
CA LEU A 216 9.03 2.95 10.75
C LEU A 216 10.19 3.76 11.35
N ALA A 217 10.31 3.80 12.68
CA ALA A 217 11.42 4.48 13.35
C ALA A 217 12.78 3.81 13.07
N GLU A 218 12.83 2.48 12.99
CA GLU A 218 14.04 1.75 12.61
C GLU A 218 14.45 2.01 11.17
N ALA A 219 13.50 1.98 10.23
CA ALA A 219 13.78 2.22 8.81
C ALA A 219 14.37 3.62 8.57
N LEU A 220 13.88 4.64 9.28
CA LEU A 220 14.42 6.00 9.21
C LEU A 220 15.87 6.10 9.71
N ARG A 221 16.28 5.27 10.69
CA ARG A 221 17.65 5.27 11.20
C ARG A 221 18.62 4.51 10.29
N GLY A 222 18.13 3.51 9.58
CA GLY A 222 18.93 2.67 8.68
C GLY A 222 19.11 3.26 7.28
N TYR A 223 18.32 4.26 6.91
CA TYR A 223 18.40 4.90 5.60
C TYR A 223 19.21 6.20 5.65
N THR A 224 20.43 6.17 5.12
CA THR A 224 21.15 7.38 4.69
C THR A 224 20.79 7.64 3.23
N PRO A 225 20.07 8.73 2.90
CA PRO A 225 19.84 9.07 1.50
C PRO A 225 21.19 9.21 0.78
N GLY A 226 21.29 8.60 -0.41
CA GLY A 226 22.42 8.88 -1.31
C GLY A 226 22.51 10.38 -1.58
N PRO A 227 23.69 10.92 -1.91
CA PRO A 227 23.84 12.34 -2.20
C PRO A 227 22.83 12.74 -3.28
N CYS A 228 21.94 13.68 -2.94
CA CYS A 228 20.95 14.25 -3.83
C CYS A 228 21.69 14.74 -5.09
N SER A 229 21.46 14.12 -6.25
CA SER A 229 22.06 14.64 -7.48
C SER A 229 21.35 15.95 -7.82
N ASP A 230 22.10 17.04 -7.76
CA ASP A 230 21.72 18.44 -8.06
C ASP A 230 21.29 18.69 -9.52
N ARG A 231 20.55 17.77 -10.14
CA ARG A 231 20.10 17.91 -11.53
C ARG A 231 18.85 18.79 -11.70
N ALA A 232 18.31 19.36 -10.62
CA ALA A 232 17.10 20.18 -10.67
C ALA A 232 17.33 21.71 -10.70
N LEU A 233 18.58 22.20 -10.79
CA LEU A 233 18.86 23.65 -10.79
C LEU A 233 19.58 24.20 -12.03
N GLU A 234 19.86 23.40 -13.06
CA GLU A 234 20.56 23.87 -14.26
C GLU A 234 19.68 23.95 -15.51
N HIS A 235 18.47 24.52 -15.44
CA HIS A 235 17.78 25.03 -16.64
C HIS A 235 16.99 26.29 -16.31
N GLY A 236 17.70 27.42 -16.24
CA GLY A 236 17.08 28.72 -15.98
C GLY A 236 18.06 29.88 -16.10
N GLY A 237 18.88 29.92 -17.15
CA GLY A 237 19.77 31.04 -17.41
C GLY A 237 20.31 31.01 -18.83
N GLU A 238 20.20 32.16 -19.50
CA GLU A 238 20.83 32.52 -20.79
C GLU A 238 20.15 32.03 -22.07
N ASN A 239 19.29 32.89 -22.63
CA ASN A 239 19.73 33.70 -23.77
C ASN A 239 18.70 34.76 -24.16
N ALA A 240 19.12 36.03 -24.04
CA ALA A 240 18.58 37.16 -24.78
C ALA A 240 19.75 37.80 -25.54
N PRO A 241 19.62 38.08 -26.85
CA PRO A 241 20.25 39.24 -27.46
C PRO A 241 19.35 40.49 -27.35
#